data_AF-A0A8J8F277-F1
#
_entry.id   AF-A0A8J8F277-F1
#
_cell.length_a   1.000
_cell.length_b   1.000
_cell.length_c   1.000
_cell.angle_alpha   90.00
_cell.angle_beta   90.00
_cell.angle_gamma   90.00
#
_symmetry.space_group_name_H-M   'P 1'
#
loop_
_entity.id
_entity.type
_entity.pdbx_description
1 polymer ?
#
loop_
_entity_poly.entity_id
_entity_poly.type
_entity_poly.pdbx_seq_one_letter_code
_entity_poly.pdbx_strand_id
1 'polypeptide(L)'
;MEYSIVVTPETFHKFDKHNMQHVCVPMVIGNSGIDVAMEVFNGILKTVETRFEVEKVSEEKDECDEIHAVYKLKSGEKEGLLHLRLRKVTPGCPPISGNKCSIFEFERDIECVVDEIEGCLS
;
A
#
# COMPACT_ATOMS: atom_id res chain seq x y z
N MET A 1 21.69 0.40 2.89
CA MET A 1 20.72 0.26 1.78
C MET A 1 19.40 0.78 2.28
N GLU A 2 18.75 1.64 1.52
CA GLU A 2 17.48 2.25 1.91
C GLU A 2 16.32 1.50 1.27
N TYR A 3 15.17 1.54 1.94
CA TYR A 3 13.94 0.95 1.45
C TYR A 3 12.82 1.98 1.51
N SER A 4 11.92 1.86 0.55
CA SER A 4 10.67 2.63 0.48
C SER A 4 9.50 1.68 0.56
N ILE A 5 8.47 2.07 1.29
CA ILE A 5 7.20 1.35 1.29
C ILE A 5 6.30 2.01 0.27
N VAL A 6 5.73 1.20 -0.61
CA VAL A 6 4.81 1.68 -1.65
C VAL A 6 3.48 1.00 -1.46
N VAL A 7 2.47 1.83 -1.19
CA VAL A 7 1.09 1.41 -0.94
C VAL A 7 0.27 1.84 -2.14
N THR A 8 -0.36 0.89 -2.83
CA THR A 8 -1.17 1.19 -4.02
C THR A 8 -2.53 0.52 -3.86
N PRO A 9 -3.55 1.28 -3.44
CA PRO A 9 -4.91 0.78 -3.41
C PRO A 9 -5.53 0.80 -4.82
N GLU A 10 -6.35 -0.19 -5.09
CA GLU A 10 -7.11 -0.37 -6.33
C GLU A 10 -8.55 -0.68 -5.97
N THR A 11 -9.49 -0.15 -6.75
CA THR A 11 -10.91 -0.44 -6.58
C THR A 11 -11.53 -1.04 -7.83
N PHE A 12 -12.58 -1.82 -7.60
CA PHE A 12 -13.43 -2.31 -8.67
C PHE A 12 -14.76 -1.55 -8.63
N HIS A 13 -14.94 -0.61 -9.56
CA HIS A 13 -16.24 0.02 -9.74
C HIS A 13 -17.05 -0.78 -10.77
N LYS A 14 -18.22 -1.28 -10.36
CA LYS A 14 -19.20 -1.84 -11.29
C LYS A 14 -19.85 -0.69 -12.05
N PHE A 15 -19.51 -0.54 -13.33
CA PHE A 15 -20.17 0.42 -14.22
C PHE A 15 -21.02 -0.35 -15.23
N ASP A 16 -22.32 -0.45 -14.96
CA ASP A 16 -23.29 -1.25 -15.72
C ASP A 16 -22.86 -2.72 -15.93
N LYS A 17 -22.38 -3.06 -17.13
CA LYS A 17 -21.96 -4.41 -17.56
C LYS A 17 -20.44 -4.61 -17.55
N HIS A 18 -19.68 -3.57 -17.20
CA HIS A 18 -18.23 -3.58 -17.21
C HIS A 18 -17.69 -3.26 -15.82
N ASN A 19 -16.74 -4.08 -15.34
CA ASN A 19 -15.97 -3.74 -14.15
C ASN A 19 -14.86 -2.77 -14.58
N MET A 20 -14.95 -1.52 -14.16
CA MET A 20 -13.85 -0.57 -14.31
C MET A 20 -12.91 -0.73 -13.12
N GLN A 21 -11.66 -1.08 -13.42
CA GLN A 21 -10.57 -1.04 -12.46
C GLN A 21 -10.10 0.40 -12.32
N HIS A 22 -10.11 0.93 -11.10
CA HIS A 22 -9.55 2.23 -10.80
C HIS A 22 -8.33 2.04 -9.88
N VAL A 23 -7.15 2.37 -10.42
CA VAL A 23 -5.89 2.31 -9.67
C VAL A 23 -5.64 3.70 -9.10
N CYS A 24 -5.61 3.82 -7.78
CA CYS A 24 -5.34 5.09 -7.12
C CYS A 24 -3.86 5.43 -7.18
N VAL A 25 -3.55 6.71 -6.98
CA VAL A 25 -2.17 7.19 -6.94
C VAL A 25 -1.43 6.48 -5.81
N PRO A 26 -0.24 5.89 -6.06
CA PRO A 26 0.51 5.21 -5.01
C PRO A 26 0.94 6.19 -3.92
N MET A 27 0.88 5.74 -2.68
CA MET A 27 1.52 6.42 -1.56
C MET A 27 2.91 5.84 -1.34
N VAL A 28 3.88 6.72 -1.09
CA VAL A 28 5.28 6.33 -0.91
C VAL A 28 5.77 6.85 0.42
N ILE A 29 6.17 5.93 1.30
CA ILE A 29 6.85 6.23 2.56
C ILE A 29 8.34 5.99 2.36
N GLY A 30 9.12 7.04 2.58
CA GLY A 30 10.50 7.12 2.11
C GLY A 30 11.56 6.52 3.03
N ASN A 31 12.60 6.02 2.37
CA ASN A 31 14.01 5.93 2.73
C ASN A 31 14.36 5.69 4.19
N SER A 32 14.04 4.48 4.64
CA SER A 32 14.45 3.99 5.95
C SER A 32 15.38 2.79 5.82
N GLY A 33 16.12 2.47 6.89
CA GLY A 33 16.79 1.18 7.02
C GLY A 33 15.78 0.03 7.03
N ILE A 34 16.23 -1.20 6.71
CA ILE A 34 15.33 -2.36 6.57
C ILE A 34 14.46 -2.60 7.81
N ASP A 35 15.02 -2.45 9.01
CA ASP A 35 14.30 -2.73 10.26
C ASP A 35 13.12 -1.76 10.45
N VAL A 36 13.36 -0.47 10.25
CA VAL A 36 12.33 0.58 10.34
C VAL A 36 11.30 0.41 9.22
N ALA A 37 11.75 0.11 8.00
CA ALA A 37 10.83 -0.10 6.88
C ALA A 37 9.93 -1.33 7.10
N MET A 38 10.46 -2.41 7.68
CA MET A 38 9.68 -3.58 8.07
C MET A 38 8.69 -3.27 9.20
N GLU A 39 9.09 -2.46 10.19
CA GLU A 39 8.21 -2.02 11.27
C GLU A 39 7.02 -1.22 10.73
N VAL A 40 7.27 -0.25 9.85
CA VAL A 40 6.22 0.55 9.21
C VAL A 40 5.36 -0.30 8.28
N PHE A 41 5.95 -1.21 7.50
CA PHE A 41 5.20 -2.14 6.65
C PHE A 41 4.20 -2.97 7.46
N ASN A 42 4.67 -3.56 8.56
CA ASN A 42 3.84 -4.35 9.46
C ASN A 42 2.80 -3.50 10.19
N GLY A 43 3.15 -2.25 10.54
CA GLY A 43 2.24 -1.28 11.13
C GLY A 43 1.08 -0.96 10.19
N ILE A 44 1.36 -0.65 8.93
CA ILE A 44 0.33 -0.42 7.90
C ILE A 44 -0.58 -1.63 7.78
N LEU A 45 -0.02 -2.84 7.60
CA LEU A 45 -0.82 -4.04 7.43
C LEU A 45 -1.75 -4.28 8.62
N LYS A 46 -1.22 -4.19 9.85
CA LYS A 46 -2.03 -4.35 11.06
C LYS A 46 -3.15 -3.32 11.14
N THR A 47 -2.88 -2.05 10.84
CA THR A 47 -3.93 -1.02 10.89
C THR A 47 -4.98 -1.24 9.81
N VAL A 48 -4.58 -1.64 8.60
CA VAL A 48 -5.50 -2.05 7.54
C VAL A 48 -6.37 -3.22 8.01
N GLU A 49 -5.80 -4.25 8.64
CA GLU A 49 -6.55 -5.37 9.23
C GLU A 49 -7.53 -4.96 10.33
N THR A 50 -7.32 -3.81 11.00
CA THR A 50 -8.31 -3.29 11.97
C THR A 50 -9.50 -2.59 11.33
N ARG A 51 -9.37 -2.11 10.08
CA ARG A 51 -10.39 -1.30 9.39
C ARG A 51 -11.11 -2.06 8.27
N PHE A 52 -10.48 -3.09 7.73
CA PHE A 52 -10.96 -3.86 6.58
C PHE A 52 -10.95 -5.36 6.86
N GLU A 53 -11.85 -6.10 6.21
CA GLU A 53 -11.65 -7.52 5.99
C GLU A 53 -10.51 -7.69 4.98
N VAL A 54 -9.41 -8.33 5.40
CA VAL A 54 -8.19 -8.50 4.61
C VAL A 54 -7.98 -9.97 4.27
N GLU A 55 -7.79 -10.26 2.99
CA GLU A 55 -7.40 -11.60 2.51
C GLU A 55 -6.15 -11.48 1.64
N LYS A 56 -5.08 -12.20 1.97
CA LYS A 56 -3.88 -12.21 1.14
C LYS A 56 -4.12 -13.03 -0.14
N VAL A 57 -3.96 -12.39 -1.30
CA VAL A 57 -4.20 -12.99 -2.62
C VAL A 57 -2.91 -13.57 -3.21
N SER A 58 -1.82 -12.80 -3.17
CA SER A 58 -0.53 -13.21 -3.70
C SER A 58 0.64 -12.57 -2.96
N GLU A 59 1.81 -13.19 -3.10
CA GLU A 59 3.09 -12.56 -2.80
C GLU A 59 4.01 -12.82 -3.98
N GLU A 60 4.46 -11.75 -4.61
CA GLU A 60 5.30 -11.76 -5.79
C GLU A 60 6.74 -11.38 -5.43
N LYS A 61 7.68 -11.90 -6.22
CA LYS A 61 9.09 -11.53 -6.13
C LYS A 61 9.44 -10.68 -7.33
N ASP A 62 9.75 -9.42 -7.08
CA ASP A 62 10.29 -8.48 -8.05
C ASP A 62 11.77 -8.20 -7.72
N GLU A 63 12.59 -7.89 -8.72
CA GLU A 63 14.02 -7.61 -8.47
C GLU A 63 14.22 -6.40 -7.55
N CYS A 64 13.33 -5.41 -7.65
CA CYS A 64 13.36 -4.21 -6.85
C CYS A 64 12.57 -4.33 -5.53
N ASP A 65 11.61 -5.24 -5.43
CA ASP A 65 10.77 -5.38 -4.24
C ASP A 65 11.21 -6.60 -3.41
N GLU A 66 11.69 -6.37 -2.18
CA GLU A 66 11.95 -7.44 -1.21
C GLU A 66 10.66 -8.17 -0.83
N ILE A 67 9.56 -7.42 -0.75
CA ILE A 67 8.23 -7.94 -0.52
C ILE A 67 7.28 -7.22 -1.45
N HIS A 68 6.48 -7.95 -2.21
CA HIS A 68 5.31 -7.42 -2.89
C HIS A 68 4.14 -8.33 -2.54
N ALA A 69 3.28 -7.88 -1.64
CA ALA A 69 2.08 -8.60 -1.24
C ALA A 69 0.84 -7.89 -1.78
N VAL A 70 -0.10 -8.68 -2.30
CA VAL A 70 -1.40 -8.21 -2.77
C VAL A 70 -2.47 -8.73 -1.83
N TYR A 71 -3.26 -7.83 -1.29
CA TYR A 71 -4.36 -8.13 -0.39
C TYR A 71 -5.68 -7.72 -1.01
N LYS A 72 -6.70 -8.57 -0.90
CA LYS A 72 -8.07 -8.17 -1.13
C LYS A 72 -8.58 -7.46 0.12
N LEU A 73 -9.11 -6.25 -0.06
CA LEU A 73 -9.72 -5.45 0.99
C LEU A 73 -11.24 -5.42 0.80
N LYS A 74 -11.97 -5.52 1.90
CA LYS A 74 -13.43 -5.35 1.91
C LYS A 74 -13.88 -4.52 3.12
N SER A 75 -14.75 -3.54 2.86
CA SER A 75 -15.41 -2.73 3.90
C SER A 75 -16.87 -2.51 3.49
N GLY A 76 -17.79 -3.20 4.18
CA GLY A 76 -19.20 -3.22 3.80
C GLY A 76 -19.41 -3.83 2.42
N GLU A 77 -19.99 -3.05 1.49
CA GLU A 77 -20.22 -3.44 0.08
C GLU A 77 -19.05 -3.08 -0.85
N LYS A 78 -18.03 -2.38 -0.33
CA LYS A 78 -16.86 -1.94 -1.12
C LYS A 78 -15.79 -3.03 -1.11
N GLU A 79 -15.25 -3.34 -2.29
CA GLU A 79 -14.14 -4.28 -2.46
C GLU A 79 -13.04 -3.68 -3.35
N GLY A 80 -11.80 -4.04 -3.06
CA GLY A 80 -10.65 -3.62 -3.83
C GLY A 80 -9.42 -4.46 -3.54
N LEU A 81 -8.30 -4.09 -4.15
CA LEU A 81 -6.99 -4.67 -3.89
C LEU A 81 -6.08 -3.64 -3.23
N LEU A 82 -5.14 -4.12 -2.45
CA LEU A 82 -4.05 -3.35 -1.88
C LEU A 82 -2.74 -4.01 -2.25
N HIS A 83 -1.96 -3.31 -3.05
CA HIS A 83 -0.58 -3.68 -3.32
C HIS A 83 0.30 -3.01 -2.28
N LEU A 84 0.91 -3.81 -1.40
CA LEU A 84 1.84 -3.34 -0.40
C LEU A 84 3.23 -3.87 -0.72
N ARG A 85 4.15 -2.94 -0.99
CA ARG A 85 5.49 -3.24 -1.48
C ARG A 85 6.56 -2.67 -0.57
N LEU A 86 7.58 -3.46 -0.29
CA LEU A 86 8.83 -3.05 0.32
C LEU A 86 9.92 -3.04 -0.76
N ARG A 87 10.21 -1.85 -1.28
CA ARG A 87 11.09 -1.65 -2.43
C ARG A 87 12.48 -1.19 -2.01
N LYS A 88 13.52 -1.79 -2.59
CA LYS A 88 14.92 -1.33 -2.49
C LYS A 88 15.07 -0.01 -3.21
N VAL A 89 15.71 0.96 -2.55
CA VAL A 89 16.09 2.22 -3.19
C VAL A 89 17.58 2.15 -3.54
N THR A 90 17.86 1.91 -4.81
CA THR A 90 19.22 1.79 -5.37
C THR A 90 19.28 2.41 -6.76
N PRO A 91 20.47 2.62 -7.36
CA PRO A 91 20.55 3.12 -8.73
C PRO A 91 19.81 2.26 -9.78
N GLY A 92 19.72 0.94 -9.57
CA GLY A 92 18.94 0.03 -10.43
C GLY A 92 17.44 0.02 -10.13
N CYS A 93 17.05 0.47 -8.92
CA CYS A 93 15.67 0.54 -8.45
C CYS A 93 15.41 1.95 -7.92
N PRO A 94 15.18 2.94 -8.81
CA PRO A 94 14.98 4.32 -8.39
C PRO A 94 13.70 4.47 -7.55
N PRO A 95 13.62 5.53 -6.72
CA PRO A 95 12.43 5.79 -5.92
C PRO A 95 11.21 6.02 -6.82
N ILE A 96 10.06 5.47 -6.40
CA ILE A 96 8.78 5.67 -7.08
C ILE A 96 8.22 7.05 -6.71
N SER A 97 7.61 7.73 -7.68
CA SER A 97 6.86 8.95 -7.44
C SER A 97 5.43 8.62 -7.02
N GLY A 98 4.92 9.32 -6.02
CA GLY A 98 3.58 9.11 -5.49
C GLY A 98 3.20 10.16 -4.46
N ASN A 99 2.00 10.03 -3.91
CA ASN A 99 1.56 10.85 -2.78
C ASN A 99 2.48 10.57 -1.59
N LYS A 100 2.93 11.65 -0.94
CA LYS A 100 3.73 11.56 0.28
C LYS A 100 2.83 11.86 1.45
N CYS A 101 2.58 10.86 2.29
CA CYS A 101 2.11 11.12 3.65
C CYS A 101 3.25 11.82 4.40
N SER A 102 2.93 12.92 5.10
CA SER A 102 3.94 13.72 5.78
C SER A 102 4.46 12.96 7.00
N ILE A 103 5.69 12.46 6.91
CA ILE A 103 6.32 11.62 7.93
C ILE A 103 6.69 12.48 9.14
N PHE A 104 5.89 12.40 10.20
CA PHE A 104 6.20 13.08 11.47
C PHE A 104 6.19 12.11 12.65
N GLU A 105 5.18 11.26 12.76
CA GLU A 105 4.98 10.30 13.87
C GLU A 105 4.31 9.04 13.32
N PHE A 106 4.83 7.86 13.69
CA PHE A 106 4.41 6.54 13.17
C PHE A 106 2.88 6.35 13.12
N GLU A 107 2.16 6.79 14.15
CA GLU A 107 0.70 6.66 14.23
C GLU A 107 -0.01 7.54 13.19
N ARG A 108 0.41 8.80 13.05
CA ARG A 108 -0.15 9.74 12.05
C ARG A 108 0.16 9.33 10.63
N ASP A 109 1.33 8.74 10.42
CA ASP A 109 1.78 8.28 9.12
C ASP A 109 0.92 7.13 8.62
N ILE A 110 0.59 6.18 9.51
CA ILE A 110 -0.27 5.05 9.18
C ILE A 110 -1.72 5.49 9.00
N GLU A 111 -2.22 6.42 9.82
CA GLU A 111 -3.57 6.99 9.64
C GLU A 111 -3.73 7.64 8.26
N CYS A 112 -2.77 8.47 7.82
CA CYS A 112 -2.79 9.06 6.48
C CYS A 112 -2.88 8.01 5.37
N VAL A 113 -2.12 6.92 5.49
CA VAL A 113 -2.15 5.82 4.51
C VAL A 113 -3.52 5.15 4.48
N VAL A 114 -4.09 4.89 5.64
CA VAL A 114 -5.38 4.20 5.77
C VAL A 114 -6.52 5.08 5.27
N ASP A 115 -6.49 6.38 5.54
CA ASP A 115 -7.49 7.34 5.04
C ASP A 115 -7.48 7.43 3.51
N GLU A 116 -6.30 7.40 2.88
CA GLU A 116 -6.17 7.35 1.42
C GLU A 116 -6.65 6.01 0.84
N ILE A 117 -6.45 4.88 1.54
CA ILE A 117 -7.03 3.58 1.16
C ILE A 117 -8.56 3.62 1.26
N GLU A 118 -9.11 4.12 2.37
CA GLU A 118 -10.56 4.28 2.56
C GLU A 118 -11.17 5.22 1.52
N GLY A 119 -10.50 6.33 1.23
CA GLY A 119 -10.87 7.30 0.20
C GLY A 119 -10.84 6.70 -1.19
N CYS A 120 -9.81 5.91 -1.51
CA CYS A 120 -9.72 5.17 -2.76
C CYS A 120 -10.88 4.18 -2.90
N LEU A 121 -11.14 3.37 -1.87
CA LEU A 121 -12.19 2.34 -1.84
C LEU A 121 -13.62 2.88 -1.90
N SER A 122 -13.81 4.19 -1.77
CA SER A 122 -15.13 4.82 -1.61
C SER A 122 -15.85 5.15 -2.90
#